data_AF-A0A662VEW0-F1
#
_entry.id   AF-A0A662VEW0-F1
#
_cell.length_a   1.000
_cell.length_b   1.000
_cell.length_c   1.000
_cell.angle_alpha   90.00
_cell.angle_beta   90.00
_cell.angle_gamma   90.00
#
_symmetry.space_group_name_H-M   'P 1'
#
loop_
_entity.id
_entity.type
_entity.pdbx_description
1 polymer ?
#
loop_
_entity_poly.entity_id
_entity_poly.type
_entity_poly.pdbx_seq_one_letter_code
_entity_poly.pdbx_strand_id
1 'polypeptide(L)'
;MDSSSSILLVNSLRNLRRAVLVELLAIPIIIVAVIVVMVALFFQLFTRGMNIDVLASSIMNMIIILGGLAIAILILYYIYMSKGWKGMCSERTEYCTVRTVFTYLMPIHIIFTILALIFISMGISQFIKELMPWLTKELSTEDIIKLFSKIAPLLTGAILLFIGAILGVIVEVFVFVGFYRISTLYNIDVLKVGAILKLITEFIGRGVGFIGAMQFASIGVAILYIVALILIYLGLGNSMKKAAEIGAAGGI
;
A
#
# COMPACT_ATOMS: atom_id res chain seq x y z
N MET A 1 34.78 -5.49 12.12
CA MET A 1 33.37 -5.08 12.36
C MET A 1 33.03 -5.55 13.78
N ASP A 2 32.81 -4.66 14.75
CA ASP A 2 32.60 -5.06 16.15
C ASP A 2 31.28 -5.82 16.34
N SER A 3 31.21 -6.68 17.37
CA SER A 3 30.03 -7.50 17.67
C SER A 3 28.72 -6.70 17.80
N SER A 4 28.79 -5.45 18.26
CA SER A 4 27.66 -4.50 18.35
C SER A 4 27.07 -4.13 16.98
N SER A 5 27.91 -3.95 15.95
CA SER A 5 27.49 -3.64 14.57
C SER A 5 26.67 -4.78 13.95
N SER A 6 27.07 -6.03 14.21
CA SER A 6 26.39 -7.21 13.70
C SER A 6 24.98 -7.37 14.30
N ILE A 7 24.83 -7.08 15.60
CA ILE A 7 23.54 -7.12 16.29
C ILE A 7 22.59 -6.06 15.72
N LEU A 8 23.09 -4.85 15.47
CA LEU A 8 22.30 -3.77 14.92
C LEU A 8 21.83 -4.08 13.49
N LEU A 9 22.70 -4.67 12.67
CA LEU A 9 22.39 -5.07 11.30
C LEU A 9 21.35 -6.20 11.26
N VAL A 10 21.49 -7.22 12.10
CA VAL A 10 20.49 -8.31 12.21
C VAL A 10 19.13 -7.77 12.67
N ASN A 11 19.11 -6.85 13.63
CA ASN A 11 17.86 -6.21 14.09
C ASN A 11 17.23 -5.34 12.99
N SER A 12 18.04 -4.66 12.18
CA SER A 12 17.58 -3.86 11.04
C SER A 12 16.92 -4.73 9.98
N LEU A 13 17.58 -5.81 9.57
CA LEU A 13 17.03 -6.80 8.63
C LEU A 13 15.77 -7.48 9.18
N ARG A 14 15.72 -7.75 10.49
CA ARG A 14 14.52 -8.27 11.16
C ARG A 14 13.34 -7.31 11.06
N ASN A 15 13.57 -6.00 11.23
CA ASN A 15 12.51 -5.01 11.07
C ASN A 15 12.04 -4.90 9.62
N LEU A 16 12.94 -4.92 8.63
CA LEU A 16 12.56 -4.98 7.22
C LEU A 16 11.73 -6.24 6.92
N ARG A 17 12.13 -7.39 7.47
CA ARG A 17 11.40 -8.64 7.32
C ARG A 17 10.01 -8.60 7.95
N ARG A 18 9.86 -7.93 9.10
CA ARG A 18 8.55 -7.69 9.74
C ARG A 18 7.67 -6.76 8.89
N ALA A 19 8.24 -5.74 8.25
CA ALA A 19 7.48 -4.89 7.35
C ALA A 19 6.91 -5.68 6.17
N VAL A 20 7.73 -6.50 5.52
CA VAL A 20 7.30 -7.37 4.41
C VAL A 20 6.24 -8.37 4.88
N LEU A 21 6.34 -8.87 6.12
CA LEU A 21 5.30 -9.74 6.69
C LEU A 21 3.98 -8.99 6.90
N VAL A 22 4.02 -7.73 7.37
CA VAL A 22 2.81 -6.89 7.48
C VAL A 22 2.14 -6.71 6.12
N GLU A 23 2.93 -6.42 5.08
CA GLU A 23 2.45 -6.29 3.70
C GLU A 23 1.86 -7.60 3.16
N LEU A 24 2.51 -8.74 3.44
CA LEU A 24 2.02 -10.06 3.05
C LEU A 24 0.70 -10.43 3.75
N LEU A 25 0.59 -10.14 5.05
CA LEU A 25 -0.63 -10.39 5.84
C LEU A 25 -1.76 -9.42 5.50
N ALA A 26 -1.45 -8.24 4.96
CA ALA A 26 -2.46 -7.28 4.53
C ALA A 26 -3.42 -7.88 3.50
N ILE A 27 -2.93 -8.72 2.60
CA ILE A 27 -3.71 -9.31 1.51
C ILE A 27 -4.87 -10.16 2.04
N PRO A 28 -4.66 -11.22 2.84
CA PRO A 28 -5.76 -12.00 3.39
C PRO A 28 -6.64 -11.18 4.35
N ILE A 29 -6.07 -10.25 5.11
CA ILE A 29 -6.84 -9.38 6.01
C ILE A 29 -7.83 -8.51 5.23
N ILE A 30 -7.40 -7.90 4.13
CA ILE A 30 -8.25 -7.07 3.26
C ILE A 30 -9.31 -7.93 2.56
N ILE A 31 -8.95 -9.12 2.07
CA ILE A 31 -9.92 -10.04 1.44
C ILE A 31 -11.03 -10.40 2.44
N VAL A 32 -10.69 -10.80 3.66
CA VAL A 32 -11.66 -11.12 4.71
C VAL A 32 -12.51 -9.90 5.04
N ALA A 33 -11.89 -8.72 5.20
CA ALA A 33 -12.62 -7.48 5.48
C ALA A 33 -13.62 -7.15 4.36
N VAL A 34 -13.23 -7.29 3.09
CA VAL A 34 -14.13 -7.08 1.94
C VAL A 34 -15.29 -8.07 1.98
N ILE A 35 -15.04 -9.36 2.22
CA ILE A 35 -16.11 -10.37 2.31
C ILE A 35 -17.08 -10.03 3.45
N VAL A 36 -16.56 -9.72 4.64
CA VAL A 36 -17.40 -9.35 5.80
C VAL A 36 -18.25 -8.12 5.49
N VAL A 37 -17.66 -7.09 4.89
CA VAL A 37 -18.38 -5.88 4.53
C VAL A 37 -19.42 -6.14 3.45
N MET A 38 -19.11 -6.92 2.41
CA MET A 38 -20.08 -7.28 1.37
C MET A 38 -21.27 -8.08 1.92
N VAL A 39 -21.01 -9.04 2.82
CA VAL A 39 -22.07 -9.79 3.50
C VAL A 39 -22.91 -8.87 4.39
N ALA A 40 -22.27 -7.96 5.15
CA ALA A 40 -22.98 -6.98 5.96
C ALA A 40 -23.86 -6.04 5.11
N LEU A 41 -23.36 -5.58 3.96
CA LEU A 41 -24.11 -4.79 3.00
C LEU A 41 -25.33 -5.56 2.47
N PHE A 42 -25.16 -6.82 2.08
CA PHE A 42 -26.25 -7.66 1.61
C PHE A 42 -27.35 -7.81 2.66
N PHE A 43 -27.00 -8.14 3.91
CA PHE A 43 -27.97 -8.22 5.01
C PHE A 43 -28.63 -6.88 5.32
N GLN A 44 -27.89 -5.78 5.28
CA GLN A 44 -28.42 -4.45 5.54
C GLN A 44 -29.45 -4.02 4.48
N LEU A 45 -29.16 -4.29 3.20
CA LEU A 45 -30.08 -4.00 2.09
C LEU A 45 -31.31 -4.93 2.11
N PHE A 46 -31.14 -6.19 2.50
CA PHE A 46 -32.24 -7.15 2.63
C PHE A 46 -33.18 -6.80 3.80
N THR A 47 -32.63 -6.38 4.95
CA THR A 47 -33.42 -6.13 6.16
C THR A 47 -34.04 -4.73 6.22
N ARG A 48 -33.36 -3.70 5.70
CA ARG A 48 -33.83 -2.31 5.76
C ARG A 48 -34.46 -1.82 4.45
N GLY A 49 -34.46 -2.67 3.41
CA GLY A 49 -34.87 -2.32 2.06
C GLY A 49 -33.83 -1.49 1.30
N MET A 50 -33.92 -1.47 -0.02
CA MET A 50 -33.07 -0.63 -0.88
C MET A 50 -33.55 0.82 -0.88
N ASN A 51 -33.31 1.55 0.21
CA ASN A 51 -33.43 3.00 0.23
C ASN A 51 -32.08 3.63 -0.17
N ILE A 52 -32.12 4.66 -1.01
CA ILE A 52 -30.98 5.49 -1.45
C ILE A 52 -30.14 5.96 -0.27
N ASP A 53 -30.76 6.43 0.81
CA ASP A 53 -30.05 6.89 2.01
C ASP A 53 -29.34 5.76 2.75
N VAL A 54 -29.97 4.58 2.81
CA VAL A 54 -29.37 3.37 3.40
C VAL A 54 -28.18 2.92 2.55
N LEU A 55 -28.31 2.89 1.22
CA LEU A 55 -27.22 2.52 0.32
C LEU A 55 -26.04 3.49 0.41
N ALA A 56 -26.30 4.80 0.37
CA ALA A 56 -25.28 5.83 0.47
C ALA A 56 -24.51 5.76 1.80
N SER A 57 -25.22 5.64 2.92
CA SER A 57 -24.61 5.49 4.24
C SER A 57 -23.77 4.21 4.33
N SER A 58 -24.25 3.11 3.76
CA SER A 58 -23.57 1.82 3.85
C SER A 58 -22.27 1.78 3.02
N ILE A 59 -22.30 2.35 1.80
CA ILE A 59 -21.10 2.48 0.97
C ILE A 59 -20.08 3.41 1.62
N MET A 60 -20.51 4.53 2.21
CA MET A 60 -19.62 5.43 2.95
C MET A 60 -18.95 4.71 4.13
N ASN A 61 -19.71 3.96 4.91
CA ASN A 61 -19.17 3.17 6.04
C ASN A 61 -18.16 2.11 5.56
N MET A 62 -18.44 1.44 4.44
CA MET A 62 -17.50 0.50 3.82
C MET A 62 -16.16 1.16 3.48
N ILE A 63 -16.20 2.32 2.84
CA ILE A 63 -14.99 3.06 2.45
C ILE A 63 -14.19 3.47 3.69
N ILE A 64 -14.87 3.96 4.73
CA ILE A 64 -14.21 4.36 5.98
C ILE A 64 -13.57 3.16 6.68
N ILE A 65 -14.27 2.04 6.79
CA ILE A 65 -13.76 0.84 7.47
C ILE A 65 -12.57 0.24 6.71
N LEU A 66 -12.74 -0.01 5.41
CA LEU A 66 -11.67 -0.60 4.58
C LEU A 66 -10.49 0.36 4.43
N GLY A 67 -10.76 1.65 4.25
CA GLY A 67 -9.75 2.70 4.19
C GLY A 67 -8.97 2.85 5.49
N GLY A 68 -9.67 2.88 6.63
CA GLY A 68 -9.05 2.95 7.96
C GLY A 68 -8.16 1.74 8.23
N LEU A 69 -8.60 0.54 7.87
CA LEU A 69 -7.79 -0.68 7.97
C LEU A 69 -6.54 -0.62 7.08
N ALA A 70 -6.69 -0.17 5.82
CA ALA A 70 -5.57 0.00 4.91
C ALA A 70 -4.54 1.01 5.44
N ILE A 71 -5.00 2.15 5.99
CA ILE A 71 -4.14 3.17 6.62
C ILE A 71 -3.41 2.60 7.84
N ALA A 72 -4.09 1.83 8.69
CA ALA A 72 -3.47 1.22 9.86
C ALA A 72 -2.33 0.25 9.47
N ILE A 73 -2.57 -0.60 8.47
CA ILE A 73 -1.55 -1.49 7.90
C ILE A 73 -0.38 -0.69 7.31
N LEU A 74 -0.68 0.38 6.56
CA LEU A 74 0.32 1.25 5.94
C LEU A 74 1.21 1.95 6.98
N ILE A 75 0.64 2.39 8.10
CA ILE A 75 1.38 2.96 9.23
C ILE A 75 2.28 1.91 9.89
N LEU A 76 1.77 0.69 10.12
CA LEU A 76 2.59 -0.41 10.66
C LEU A 76 3.76 -0.75 9.74
N TYR A 77 3.52 -0.84 8.43
CA TYR A 77 4.55 -1.01 7.41
C TYR A 77 5.60 0.11 7.49
N TYR A 78 5.14 1.38 7.54
CA TYR A 78 6.01 2.54 7.68
C TYR A 78 6.92 2.45 8.92
N ILE A 79 6.36 2.10 10.08
CA ILE A 79 7.12 2.00 11.33
C ILE A 79 8.25 0.96 11.21
N TYR A 80 7.95 -0.23 10.70
CA TYR A 80 8.94 -1.29 10.58
C TYR A 80 9.99 -1.00 9.51
N MET A 81 9.59 -0.47 8.34
CA MET A 81 10.52 -0.06 7.29
C MET A 81 11.43 1.07 7.75
N SER A 82 10.89 2.11 8.39
CA SER A 82 11.69 3.23 8.90
C SER A 82 12.73 2.76 9.92
N LYS A 83 12.34 1.89 10.86
CA LYS A 83 13.27 1.27 11.82
C LYS A 83 14.34 0.42 11.12
N GLY A 84 13.95 -0.36 10.11
CA GLY A 84 14.86 -1.19 9.33
C GLY A 84 15.90 -0.36 8.57
N TRP A 85 15.45 0.62 7.78
CA TRP A 85 16.34 1.48 7.00
C TRP A 85 17.19 2.40 7.86
N LYS A 86 16.69 2.85 9.02
CA LYS A 86 17.47 3.62 10.00
C LYS A 86 18.72 2.85 10.43
N GLY A 87 18.56 1.59 10.83
CA GLY A 87 19.69 0.79 11.28
C GLY A 87 20.59 0.32 10.15
N MET A 88 20.06 0.05 8.95
CA MET A 88 20.91 -0.19 7.78
C MET A 88 21.79 1.02 7.43
N CYS A 89 21.24 2.24 7.51
CA CYS A 89 21.96 3.49 7.25
C CYS A 89 23.03 3.81 8.31
N SER A 90 22.80 3.49 9.59
CA SER A 90 23.81 3.71 10.63
C SER A 90 25.03 2.81 10.44
N GLU A 91 24.85 1.61 9.90
CA GLU A 91 25.95 0.70 9.60
C GLU A 91 26.61 1.00 8.25
N ARG A 92 25.83 1.40 7.26
CA ARG A 92 26.29 1.59 5.89
C ARG A 92 25.60 2.78 5.23
N THR A 93 26.39 3.80 4.89
CA THR A 93 25.90 5.07 4.33
C THR A 93 25.15 4.91 3.01
N GLU A 94 25.41 3.84 2.27
CA GLU A 94 24.73 3.50 1.01
C GLU A 94 23.21 3.30 1.14
N TYR A 95 22.69 3.04 2.36
CA TYR A 95 21.25 2.92 2.62
C TYR A 95 20.61 4.22 3.12
N CYS A 96 21.39 5.28 3.35
CA CYS A 96 20.85 6.52 3.89
C CYS A 96 19.94 7.24 2.90
N THR A 97 20.17 7.13 1.59
CA THR A 97 19.23 7.65 0.58
C THR A 97 17.88 6.96 0.67
N VAL A 98 17.86 5.63 0.78
CA VAL A 98 16.62 4.84 0.92
C VAL A 98 15.89 5.23 2.21
N ARG A 99 16.63 5.34 3.32
CA ARG A 99 16.08 5.82 4.59
C ARG A 99 15.45 7.20 4.45
N THR A 100 16.15 8.17 3.88
CA THR A 100 15.68 9.56 3.75
C THR A 100 14.41 9.61 2.92
N VAL A 101 14.42 9.00 1.73
CA VAL A 101 13.24 8.96 0.86
C VAL A 101 12.07 8.31 1.58
N PHE A 102 12.27 7.14 2.20
CA PHE A 102 11.20 6.44 2.89
C PHE A 102 10.68 7.22 4.10
N THR A 103 11.56 7.87 4.87
CA THR A 103 11.19 8.61 6.09
C THR A 103 10.37 9.86 5.77
N TYR A 104 10.64 10.53 4.65
CA TYR A 104 10.00 11.80 4.33
C TYR A 104 8.87 11.67 3.31
N LEU A 105 9.01 10.84 2.26
CA LEU A 105 7.96 10.71 1.24
C LEU A 105 6.83 9.79 1.68
N MET A 106 7.11 8.75 2.48
CA MET A 106 6.06 7.82 2.90
C MET A 106 5.00 8.47 3.80
N PRO A 107 5.33 9.33 4.79
CA PRO A 107 4.31 10.07 5.54
C PRO A 107 3.48 10.99 4.66
N ILE A 108 4.09 11.65 3.67
CA ILE A 108 3.36 12.47 2.71
C ILE A 108 2.37 11.58 1.93
N HIS A 109 2.83 10.45 1.38
CA HIS A 109 1.95 9.47 0.74
C HIS A 109 0.76 9.04 1.63
N ILE A 110 1.02 8.75 2.92
CA ILE A 110 -0.03 8.41 3.90
C ILE A 110 -1.03 9.56 4.07
N ILE A 111 -0.55 10.80 4.24
CA ILE A 111 -1.41 11.99 4.37
C ILE A 111 -2.29 12.18 3.13
N PHE A 112 -1.72 12.09 1.94
CA PHE A 112 -2.47 12.18 0.68
C PHE A 112 -3.52 11.08 0.58
N THR A 113 -3.21 9.86 1.02
CA THR A 113 -4.15 8.73 1.04
C THR A 113 -5.29 8.96 2.03
N ILE A 114 -5.00 9.50 3.22
CA ILE A 114 -6.03 9.85 4.22
C ILE A 114 -6.95 10.94 3.69
N LEU A 115 -6.39 12.03 3.14
CA LEU A 115 -7.17 13.12 2.57
C LEU A 115 -8.02 12.62 1.40
N ALA A 116 -7.44 11.81 0.51
CA ALA A 116 -8.19 11.18 -0.57
C ALA A 116 -9.37 10.37 -0.06
N LEU A 117 -9.18 9.54 0.98
CA LEU A 117 -10.25 8.75 1.58
C LEU A 117 -11.39 9.63 2.12
N ILE A 118 -11.06 10.72 2.81
CA ILE A 118 -12.05 11.67 3.35
C ILE A 118 -12.86 12.29 2.21
N PHE A 119 -12.18 12.83 1.20
CA PHE A 119 -12.83 13.48 0.06
C PHE A 119 -13.67 12.50 -0.80
N ILE A 120 -13.18 11.29 -1.03
CA ILE A 120 -13.93 10.22 -1.72
C ILE A 120 -15.17 9.82 -0.91
N SER A 121 -15.04 9.66 0.41
CA SER A 121 -16.17 9.28 1.28
C SER A 121 -17.27 10.35 1.26
N MET A 122 -16.87 11.64 1.33
CA MET A 122 -17.80 12.76 1.23
C MET A 122 -18.46 12.83 -0.17
N GLY A 123 -17.66 12.67 -1.22
CA GLY A 123 -18.11 12.75 -2.60
C GLY A 123 -19.05 11.62 -3.00
N ILE A 124 -18.84 10.39 -2.51
CA ILE A 124 -19.68 9.23 -2.84
C ILE A 124 -21.09 9.36 -2.25
N SER A 125 -21.21 9.88 -1.02
CA SER A 125 -22.52 10.13 -0.41
C SER A 125 -23.35 11.11 -1.24
N GLN A 126 -22.72 12.20 -1.73
CA GLN A 126 -23.37 13.19 -2.59
C GLN A 126 -23.67 12.61 -3.97
N PHE A 127 -22.72 11.87 -4.56
CA PHE A 127 -22.86 11.25 -5.87
C PHE A 127 -24.05 10.27 -5.92
N ILE A 128 -24.19 9.39 -4.93
CA ILE A 128 -25.29 8.41 -4.89
C ILE A 128 -26.65 9.11 -4.78
N LYS A 129 -26.74 10.16 -3.96
CA LYS A 129 -27.98 10.93 -3.75
C LYS A 129 -28.41 11.73 -4.98
N GLU A 130 -27.46 12.24 -5.75
CA GLU A 130 -27.72 13.06 -6.93
C GLU A 130 -27.92 12.22 -8.20
N LEU A 131 -27.14 11.14 -8.37
CA LEU A 131 -27.16 10.33 -9.59
C LEU A 131 -28.41 9.44 -9.71
N MET A 132 -28.93 8.91 -8.59
CA MET A 132 -30.08 7.99 -8.64
C MET A 132 -31.38 8.64 -9.13
N PRO A 133 -31.78 9.84 -8.68
CA PRO A 133 -32.94 10.56 -9.24
C PRO A 133 -32.76 10.99 -10.70
N TRP A 134 -31.50 11.04 -11.17
CA TRP A 134 -31.12 11.52 -12.50
C TRP A 134 -31.14 10.44 -13.58
N LEU A 135 -30.95 9.16 -13.22
CA LEU A 135 -31.10 8.02 -14.14
C LEU A 135 -32.49 7.94 -14.80
N THR A 136 -33.44 8.72 -14.30
CA THR A 136 -34.84 8.77 -14.75
C THR A 136 -35.25 10.12 -15.38
N LYS A 137 -34.35 11.09 -15.58
CA LYS A 137 -34.68 12.42 -16.14
C LYS A 137 -33.74 12.86 -17.27
N GLU A 138 -34.30 13.54 -18.28
CA GLU A 138 -33.52 14.26 -19.29
C GLU A 138 -32.79 15.45 -18.65
N LEU A 139 -31.52 15.61 -19.01
CA LEU A 139 -30.60 16.52 -18.33
C LEU A 139 -30.40 17.83 -19.08
N SER A 140 -30.60 18.95 -18.37
CA SER A 140 -30.24 20.27 -18.87
C SER A 140 -28.75 20.59 -18.63
N THR A 141 -28.19 21.53 -19.39
CA THR A 141 -26.80 21.98 -19.22
C THR A 141 -26.55 22.59 -17.83
N GLU A 142 -27.55 23.26 -17.23
CA GLU A 142 -27.45 23.81 -15.87
C GLU A 142 -27.39 22.72 -14.79
N ASP A 143 -28.12 21.63 -14.99
CA ASP A 143 -28.07 20.49 -14.10
C ASP A 143 -26.67 19.87 -14.11
N ILE A 144 -26.09 19.67 -15.29
CA ILE A 144 -24.72 19.12 -15.45
C ILE A 144 -23.69 19.97 -14.68
N ILE A 145 -23.78 21.30 -14.75
CA ILE A 145 -22.87 22.20 -14.03
C ILE A 145 -23.04 22.06 -12.50
N LYS A 146 -24.28 21.95 -12.01
CA LYS A 146 -24.56 21.67 -10.59
C LYS A 146 -24.08 20.29 -10.15
N LEU A 147 -24.06 19.30 -11.04
CA LEU A 147 -23.47 17.99 -10.74
C LEU A 147 -21.96 18.11 -10.56
N PHE A 148 -21.27 18.82 -11.44
CA PHE A 148 -19.81 19.02 -11.35
C PHE A 148 -19.38 19.63 -10.02
N SER A 149 -20.13 20.61 -9.49
CA SER A 149 -19.83 21.20 -8.19
C SER A 149 -20.06 20.24 -7.02
N LYS A 150 -21.03 19.33 -7.13
CA LYS A 150 -21.34 18.30 -6.11
C LYS A 150 -20.42 17.08 -6.17
N ILE A 151 -19.84 16.75 -7.33
CA ILE A 151 -18.83 15.69 -7.45
C ILE A 151 -17.40 16.21 -7.26
N ALA A 152 -17.22 17.52 -7.08
CA ALA A 152 -15.90 18.12 -6.86
C ALA A 152 -15.11 17.48 -5.69
N PRO A 153 -15.72 17.09 -4.56
CA PRO A 153 -15.01 16.34 -3.51
C PRO A 153 -14.52 14.98 -4.02
N LEU A 154 -15.33 14.26 -4.80
CA LEU A 154 -14.94 12.97 -5.36
C LEU A 154 -13.75 13.10 -6.32
N LEU A 155 -13.80 14.11 -7.20
CA LEU A 155 -12.71 14.41 -8.15
C LEU A 155 -11.43 14.83 -7.42
N THR A 156 -11.55 15.67 -6.40
CA THR A 156 -10.42 16.09 -5.56
C THR A 156 -9.78 14.89 -4.87
N GLY A 157 -10.60 14.00 -4.30
CA GLY A 157 -10.12 12.77 -3.70
C GLY A 157 -9.42 11.85 -4.69
N ALA A 158 -9.93 11.71 -5.92
CA ALA A 158 -9.28 10.94 -6.98
C ALA A 158 -7.91 11.52 -7.39
N ILE A 159 -7.80 12.84 -7.50
CA ILE A 159 -6.52 13.53 -7.80
C ILE A 159 -5.52 13.30 -6.67
N LEU A 160 -5.94 13.45 -5.41
CA LEU A 160 -5.08 13.20 -4.25
C LEU A 160 -4.59 11.74 -4.21
N LEU A 161 -5.47 10.79 -4.54
CA LEU A 161 -5.12 9.37 -4.62
C LEU A 161 -4.12 9.11 -5.76
N PHE A 162 -4.26 9.78 -6.91
CA PHE A 162 -3.33 9.69 -8.03
C PHE A 162 -1.93 10.23 -7.66
N ILE A 163 -1.87 11.42 -7.05
CA ILE A 163 -0.60 12.01 -6.56
C ILE A 163 0.02 11.08 -5.49
N GLY A 164 -0.81 10.58 -4.57
CA GLY A 164 -0.40 9.59 -3.58
C GLY A 164 0.19 8.33 -4.23
N ALA A 165 -0.43 7.80 -5.29
CA ALA A 165 0.06 6.63 -6.01
C ALA A 165 1.44 6.87 -6.65
N ILE A 166 1.66 8.04 -7.28
CA ILE A 166 2.96 8.44 -7.84
C ILE A 166 4.02 8.46 -6.74
N LEU A 167 3.75 9.11 -5.60
CA LEU A 167 4.67 9.14 -4.47
C LEU A 167 4.99 7.73 -3.95
N GLY A 168 3.98 6.86 -3.88
CA GLY A 168 4.16 5.46 -3.50
C GLY A 168 5.10 4.70 -4.44
N VAL A 169 4.93 4.86 -5.76
CA VAL A 169 5.82 4.24 -6.75
C VAL A 169 7.25 4.75 -6.60
N ILE A 170 7.44 6.06 -6.40
CA ILE A 170 8.77 6.63 -6.16
C ILE A 170 9.42 5.97 -4.94
N VAL A 171 8.71 5.90 -3.79
CA VAL A 171 9.22 5.28 -2.57
C VAL A 171 9.64 3.83 -2.82
N GLU A 172 8.83 3.07 -3.54
CA GLU A 172 9.07 1.65 -3.79
C GLU A 172 10.25 1.39 -4.74
N VAL A 173 10.54 2.30 -5.69
CA VAL A 173 11.79 2.26 -6.46
C VAL A 173 13.02 2.32 -5.55
N PHE A 174 13.00 3.18 -4.52
CA PHE A 174 14.11 3.25 -3.56
C PHE A 174 14.17 2.04 -2.63
N VAL A 175 13.03 1.50 -2.21
CA VAL A 175 12.96 0.24 -1.46
C VAL A 175 13.55 -0.91 -2.27
N PHE A 176 13.21 -1.00 -3.56
CA PHE A 176 13.81 -1.94 -4.51
C PHE A 176 15.33 -1.80 -4.56
N VAL A 177 15.86 -0.58 -4.75
CA VAL A 177 17.31 -0.34 -4.75
C VAL A 177 17.94 -0.81 -3.45
N GLY A 178 17.29 -0.56 -2.30
CA GLY A 178 17.73 -1.04 -1.00
C GLY A 178 17.81 -2.56 -0.92
N PHE A 179 16.75 -3.28 -1.31
CA PHE A 179 16.74 -4.75 -1.31
C PHE A 179 17.73 -5.35 -2.31
N TYR A 180 17.87 -4.75 -3.48
CA TYR A 180 18.84 -5.18 -4.48
C TYR A 180 20.29 -5.08 -3.95
N ARG A 181 20.60 -3.99 -3.23
CA ARG A 181 21.90 -3.81 -2.57
C ARG A 181 22.14 -4.82 -1.46
N ILE A 182 21.15 -5.05 -0.58
CA ILE A 182 21.23 -6.08 0.47
C ILE A 182 21.49 -7.45 -0.16
N SER A 183 20.78 -7.80 -1.23
CA SER A 183 20.98 -9.05 -1.95
C SER A 183 22.41 -9.19 -2.48
N THR A 184 22.96 -8.12 -3.04
CA THR A 184 24.33 -8.11 -3.58
C THR A 184 25.36 -8.23 -2.46
N LEU A 185 25.17 -7.50 -1.35
CA LEU A 185 26.06 -7.53 -0.19
C LEU A 185 26.16 -8.92 0.44
N TYR A 186 25.03 -9.62 0.58
CA TYR A 186 24.97 -10.93 1.21
C TYR A 186 24.99 -12.09 0.20
N ASN A 187 25.07 -11.82 -1.10
CA ASN A 187 24.95 -12.80 -2.17
C ASN A 187 23.72 -13.70 -2.00
N ILE A 188 22.52 -13.10 -2.08
CA ILE A 188 21.23 -13.78 -1.91
C ILE A 188 20.33 -13.47 -3.11
N ASP A 189 20.40 -14.32 -4.14
CA ASP A 189 19.67 -14.13 -5.40
C ASP A 189 18.15 -14.11 -5.21
N VAL A 190 17.65 -14.91 -4.27
CA VAL A 190 16.21 -14.97 -3.94
C VAL A 190 15.66 -13.59 -3.56
N LEU A 191 16.42 -12.78 -2.81
CA LEU A 191 16.01 -11.42 -2.44
C LEU A 191 15.98 -10.49 -3.66
N LYS A 192 16.96 -10.62 -4.57
CA LYS A 192 17.01 -9.81 -5.80
C LYS A 192 15.85 -10.14 -6.73
N VAL A 193 15.58 -11.42 -6.96
CA VAL A 193 14.43 -11.87 -7.78
C VAL A 193 13.12 -11.38 -7.18
N GLY A 194 12.95 -11.53 -5.86
CA GLY A 194 11.76 -11.03 -5.15
C GLY A 194 11.59 -9.52 -5.30
N ALA A 195 12.66 -8.74 -5.14
CA ALA A 195 12.61 -7.27 -5.28
C ALA A 195 12.25 -6.83 -6.71
N ILE A 196 12.84 -7.47 -7.73
CA ILE A 196 12.50 -7.20 -9.14
C ILE A 196 11.03 -7.52 -9.40
N LEU A 197 10.57 -8.70 -8.95
CA LEU A 197 9.19 -9.12 -9.15
C LEU A 197 8.21 -8.16 -8.46
N LYS A 198 8.50 -7.73 -7.22
CA LYS A 198 7.69 -6.75 -6.49
C LYS A 198 7.57 -5.46 -7.30
N LEU A 199 8.69 -4.91 -7.76
CA LEU A 199 8.72 -3.68 -8.54
C LEU A 199 7.87 -3.78 -9.82
N ILE A 200 8.02 -4.86 -10.59
CA ILE A 200 7.24 -5.10 -11.80
C ILE A 200 5.74 -5.15 -11.47
N THR A 201 5.36 -5.92 -10.45
CA THR A 201 3.95 -6.05 -10.06
C THR A 201 3.35 -4.74 -9.54
N GLU A 202 4.13 -3.90 -8.86
CA GLU A 202 3.67 -2.58 -8.43
C GLU A 202 3.54 -1.60 -9.59
N PHE A 203 4.45 -1.62 -10.57
CA PHE A 203 4.31 -0.81 -11.78
C PHE A 203 3.09 -1.22 -12.61
N ILE A 204 2.85 -2.52 -12.76
CA ILE A 204 1.65 -3.01 -13.46
C ILE A 204 0.39 -2.67 -12.65
N GLY A 205 0.40 -2.93 -11.34
CA GLY A 205 -0.76 -2.72 -10.47
C GLY A 205 -1.13 -1.24 -10.28
N ARG A 206 -0.16 -0.37 -10.00
CA ARG A 206 -0.39 1.07 -9.72
C ARG A 206 -0.29 1.94 -10.97
N GLY A 207 0.57 1.60 -11.93
CA GLY A 207 0.78 2.39 -13.15
C GLY A 207 -0.25 2.09 -14.25
N VAL A 208 -0.47 0.81 -14.57
CA VAL A 208 -1.38 0.41 -15.67
C VAL A 208 -2.83 0.28 -15.18
N GLY A 209 -3.04 -0.09 -13.92
CA GLY A 209 -4.36 -0.17 -13.30
C GLY A 209 -5.14 1.15 -13.28
N PHE A 210 -4.45 2.29 -13.28
CA PHE A 210 -5.07 3.62 -13.38
C PHE A 210 -5.60 3.95 -14.79
N ILE A 211 -5.10 3.28 -15.84
CA ILE A 211 -5.43 3.53 -17.26
C ILE A 211 -6.54 2.57 -17.77
N GLY A 212 -7.14 1.78 -16.88
CA GLY A 212 -8.45 1.14 -17.13
C GLY A 212 -8.45 -0.16 -17.96
N ALA A 213 -7.30 -0.73 -18.33
CA ALA A 213 -7.26 -1.82 -19.32
C ALA A 213 -7.11 -3.26 -18.78
N MET A 214 -6.86 -3.50 -17.48
CA MET A 214 -6.47 -4.85 -17.00
C MET A 214 -7.24 -5.36 -15.77
N GLN A 215 -8.57 -5.39 -15.82
CA GLN A 215 -9.36 -6.05 -14.76
C GLN A 215 -9.09 -7.57 -14.67
N PHE A 216 -8.70 -8.24 -15.76
CA PHE A 216 -8.45 -9.69 -15.78
C PHE A 216 -7.00 -10.12 -15.44
N ALA A 217 -6.00 -9.24 -15.60
CA ALA A 217 -4.63 -9.52 -15.15
C ALA A 217 -4.48 -9.35 -13.62
N SER A 218 -5.50 -8.83 -12.93
CA SER A 218 -5.48 -8.46 -11.52
C SER A 218 -5.11 -9.63 -10.59
N ILE A 219 -5.67 -10.82 -10.83
CA ILE A 219 -5.37 -12.01 -10.01
C ILE A 219 -3.95 -12.51 -10.27
N GLY A 220 -3.52 -12.57 -11.53
CA GLY A 220 -2.16 -12.97 -11.88
C GLY A 220 -1.10 -12.03 -11.29
N VAL A 221 -1.33 -10.72 -11.39
CA VAL A 221 -0.46 -9.69 -10.78
C VAL A 221 -0.47 -9.80 -9.26
N ALA A 222 -1.62 -10.06 -8.63
CA ALA A 222 -1.71 -10.28 -7.19
C ALA A 222 -0.93 -11.54 -6.74
N ILE A 223 -1.03 -12.65 -7.46
CA ILE A 223 -0.26 -13.87 -7.18
C ILE A 223 1.24 -13.61 -7.32
N LEU A 224 1.68 -12.95 -8.40
CA LEU A 224 3.08 -12.60 -8.58
C LEU A 224 3.58 -11.68 -7.46
N TYR A 225 2.76 -10.74 -7.00
CA TYR A 225 3.10 -9.87 -5.87
C TYR A 225 3.22 -10.65 -4.56
N ILE A 226 2.32 -11.61 -4.29
CA ILE A 226 2.43 -12.51 -3.13
C ILE A 226 3.74 -13.31 -3.19
N VAL A 227 4.05 -13.90 -4.35
CA VAL A 227 5.30 -14.64 -4.55
C VAL A 227 6.50 -13.73 -4.32
N ALA A 228 6.48 -12.49 -4.84
CA ALA A 228 7.54 -11.51 -4.62
C ALA A 228 7.77 -11.25 -3.13
N LEU A 229 6.70 -10.99 -2.37
CA LEU A 229 6.77 -10.75 -0.92
C LEU A 229 7.32 -11.96 -0.16
N ILE A 230 6.93 -13.18 -0.53
CA ILE A 230 7.48 -14.41 0.06
C ILE A 230 8.98 -14.52 -0.21
N LEU A 231 9.42 -14.29 -1.46
CA LEU A 231 10.84 -14.34 -1.82
C LEU A 231 11.64 -13.27 -1.07
N ILE A 232 11.14 -12.05 -0.95
CA ILE A 232 11.79 -10.99 -0.17
C ILE A 232 11.85 -11.37 1.31
N TYR A 233 10.77 -11.90 1.88
CA TYR A 233 10.71 -12.32 3.28
C TYR A 233 11.74 -13.42 3.60
N LEU A 234 11.84 -14.43 2.74
CA LEU A 234 12.84 -15.50 2.85
C LEU A 234 14.25 -14.96 2.62
N GLY A 235 14.43 -14.11 1.62
CA GLY A 235 15.69 -13.47 1.27
C GLY A 235 16.27 -12.65 2.43
N LEU A 236 15.45 -11.81 3.08
CA LEU A 236 15.85 -11.07 4.27
C LEU A 236 16.18 -11.99 5.45
N GLY A 237 15.46 -13.11 5.60
CA GLY A 237 15.79 -14.15 6.58
C GLY A 237 17.17 -14.77 6.36
N ASN A 238 17.55 -15.03 5.11
CA ASN A 238 18.88 -15.50 4.75
C ASN A 238 19.95 -14.42 4.98
N SER A 239 19.64 -13.15 4.70
CA SER A 239 20.56 -12.03 4.95
C SER A 239 20.88 -11.91 6.43
N MET A 240 19.88 -12.12 7.30
CA MET A 240 20.08 -12.11 8.75
C MET A 240 21.04 -13.22 9.20
N LYS A 241 20.90 -14.43 8.66
CA LYS A 241 21.80 -15.55 9.00
C LYS A 241 23.25 -15.22 8.63
N LYS A 242 23.47 -14.79 7.40
CA LYS A 242 24.81 -14.39 6.92
C LYS A 242 25.39 -13.21 7.70
N ALA A 243 24.57 -12.20 8.04
CA ALA A 243 25.01 -11.08 8.86
C ALA A 243 25.44 -11.52 10.27
N ALA A 244 24.74 -12.49 10.87
CA ALA A 244 25.09 -13.06 12.17
C ALA A 244 26.37 -13.91 12.10
N GLU A 245 26.55 -14.70 11.04
CA GLU A 245 27.77 -15.50 10.80
C GLU A 245 29.01 -14.61 10.68
N ILE A 246 28.93 -13.53 9.91
CA ILE A 246 30.02 -12.55 9.77
C ILE A 246 30.35 -11.89 11.11
N GLY A 247 29.32 -11.57 11.91
CA GLY A 247 29.51 -11.01 13.26
C GLY A 247 30.12 -11.99 14.26
N ALA A 248 29.77 -13.28 14.18
CA ALA A 248 30.30 -14.32 15.05
C ALA A 248 31.76 -14.69 14.71
N ALA A 249 32.16 -14.53 13.45
CA ALA A 249 33.53 -14.81 12.99
C ALA A 249 34.57 -13.74 13.39
N GLY A 250 34.20 -12.75 14.22
CA GLY A 250 35.14 -11.75 14.76
C GLY A 250 35.55 -10.62 13.81
N GLY A 251 35.23 -10.72 12.52
CA GLY A 251 35.56 -9.73 11.50
C GLY A 251 37.07 -9.64 11.21
N ILE A 252 37.43 -9.70 9.92
CA ILE A 252 38.72 -9.18 9.44
C ILE A 252 38.83 -7.69 9.83
#